data_AF-A0A219AM92-F1
#
_entry.id   AF-A0A219AM92-F1
#
_cell.length_a   1.000
_cell.length_b   1.000
_cell.length_c   1.000
_cell.angle_alpha   90.00
_cell.angle_beta   90.00
_cell.angle_gamma   90.00
#
_symmetry.space_group_name_H-M   'P 1'
#
loop_
_entity.id
_entity.type
_entity.pdbx_description
1 polymer ?
#
loop_
_entity_poly.entity_id
_entity_poly.type
_entity_poly.pdbx_seq_one_letter_code
_entity_poly.pdbx_strand_id
1 'polypeptide(L)'
;MKFKKNKIIYTIIIIICIFLLINSVSAEDNNSTDINNNISSSDNSSSLTDFKDEIDNSQDTVYLNKDYQYTDKKDDNIDQINIDKNINGNGHKIDGKNKSINFYVSNNIILSNIQFVNFSPDYQLFRSSSGTNLSFINCSFYNNNVNWASIAEINNGNLFVNNSKFYLNKGDSQK
;
A
#
# COMPACT_ATOMS: atom_id res chain seq x y z
N MET A 1 24.98 11.68 -39.17
CA MET A 1 24.44 10.70 -38.19
C MET A 1 23.70 11.40 -37.03
N LYS A 2 22.70 12.27 -37.29
CA LYS A 2 21.99 13.06 -36.26
C LYS A 2 20.47 12.83 -36.18
N PHE A 3 19.87 11.99 -37.03
CA PHE A 3 18.41 11.82 -37.11
C PHE A 3 17.83 10.65 -36.30
N LYS A 4 18.66 9.73 -35.77
CA LYS A 4 18.18 8.57 -34.96
C LYS A 4 17.86 8.93 -33.49
N LYS A 5 18.57 9.90 -32.91
CA LYS A 5 18.37 10.32 -31.50
C LYS A 5 17.00 10.99 -31.27
N ASN A 6 16.54 11.77 -32.25
CA ASN A 6 15.27 12.50 -32.12
C ASN A 6 14.06 11.57 -32.10
N LYS A 7 14.05 10.49 -32.90
CA LYS A 7 12.94 9.52 -32.89
C LYS A 7 12.76 8.86 -31.53
N ILE A 8 13.85 8.47 -30.86
CA ILE A 8 13.81 7.85 -29.54
C ILE A 8 13.26 8.82 -28.50
N ILE A 9 13.65 10.10 -28.55
CA ILE A 9 13.15 11.14 -27.65
C ILE A 9 11.65 11.35 -27.86
N TYR A 10 11.18 11.44 -29.11
CA TYR A 10 9.74 11.55 -29.41
C TYR A 10 8.95 10.33 -28.94
N THR A 11 9.48 9.12 -29.11
CA THR A 11 8.83 7.90 -28.62
C THR A 11 8.72 7.88 -27.10
N ILE A 12 9.78 8.31 -26.38
CA ILE A 12 9.76 8.41 -24.91
C ILE A 12 8.76 9.46 -24.43
N ILE A 13 8.71 10.63 -25.08
CA ILE A 13 7.74 11.69 -24.75
C ILE A 13 6.29 11.21 -24.98
N ILE A 14 6.02 10.53 -26.10
CA ILE A 14 4.69 9.99 -26.40
C ILE A 14 4.26 8.95 -25.35
N ILE A 15 5.16 8.05 -24.93
CA ILE A 15 4.87 7.07 -23.88
C ILE A 15 4.54 7.76 -22.56
N ILE A 16 5.31 8.78 -22.16
CA ILE A 16 5.04 9.57 -20.94
C ILE A 16 3.68 10.29 -21.03
N CYS A 17 3.34 10.86 -22.20
CA CYS A 17 2.05 11.51 -22.41
C CYS A 17 0.87 10.52 -22.32
N ILE A 18 1.03 9.28 -22.78
CA ILE A 18 0.00 8.24 -22.67
C ILE A 18 -0.23 7.86 -21.20
N PHE A 19 0.82 7.76 -20.38
CA PHE A 19 0.68 7.47 -18.94
C PHE A 19 0.00 8.60 -18.14
N LEU A 20 0.09 9.86 -18.59
CA LEU A 20 -0.59 10.98 -17.93
C LEU A 20 -2.09 11.05 -18.24
N LEU A 21 -2.55 10.41 -19.32
CA LEU A 21 -3.95 10.45 -19.79
C LEU A 21 -4.85 9.38 -19.14
N ILE A 22 -4.31 8.43 -18.37
CA ILE A 22 -5.09 7.32 -17.76
C ILE A 22 -5.62 7.65 -16.36
N ASN A 23 -5.60 8.91 -15.93
CA ASN A 23 -6.28 9.33 -14.69
C ASN A 23 -7.78 9.46 -14.95
N SER A 24 -8.52 8.34 -14.93
CA SER A 24 -9.98 8.40 -14.81
C SER A 24 -10.33 8.77 -13.36
N VAL A 25 -10.67 10.03 -13.16
CA VAL A 25 -11.48 10.47 -12.01
C VAL A 25 -12.89 9.94 -12.25
N SER A 26 -13.36 9.00 -11.42
CA SER A 26 -14.80 8.82 -11.25
C SER A 26 -15.28 9.88 -10.27
N ALA A 27 -16.02 10.87 -10.77
CA ALA A 27 -16.81 11.75 -9.92
C ALA A 27 -17.91 10.91 -9.27
N GLU A 28 -17.99 11.00 -7.95
CA GLU A 28 -19.06 10.42 -7.15
C GLU A 28 -20.31 11.30 -7.35
N ASP A 29 -21.35 10.74 -7.97
CA ASP A 29 -22.64 11.41 -8.10
C ASP A 29 -23.33 11.44 -6.73
N ASN A 30 -23.25 12.60 -6.07
CA ASN A 30 -24.07 12.92 -4.91
C ASN A 30 -25.54 12.98 -5.35
N ASN A 31 -26.29 11.93 -5.08
CA ASN A 31 -27.75 12.02 -5.01
C ASN A 31 -28.22 11.56 -3.62
N SER A 32 -28.57 12.55 -2.81
CA SER A 32 -29.28 12.41 -1.56
C SER A 32 -30.61 11.67 -1.80
N THR A 33 -30.79 10.53 -1.16
CA THR A 33 -32.11 10.06 -0.70
C THR A 33 -31.93 9.13 0.48
N ASP A 34 -32.39 9.58 1.66
CA ASP A 34 -32.58 8.75 2.84
C ASP A 34 -33.54 7.59 2.51
N ILE A 35 -33.00 6.38 2.39
CA ILE A 35 -33.80 5.15 2.48
C ILE A 35 -33.03 4.18 3.37
N ASN A 36 -33.54 4.00 4.59
CA ASN A 36 -33.27 2.87 5.46
C ASN A 36 -33.40 1.57 4.67
N ASN A 37 -32.28 1.05 4.21
CA ASN A 37 -32.16 -0.31 3.72
C ASN A 37 -30.82 -0.83 4.20
N ASN A 38 -30.86 -1.96 4.90
CA ASN A 38 -29.73 -2.86 5.11
C ASN A 38 -29.20 -3.27 3.73
N ILE A 39 -28.41 -2.40 3.11
CA ILE A 39 -27.55 -2.78 2.01
C ILE A 39 -26.35 -3.40 2.71
N SER A 40 -26.40 -4.72 2.89
CA SER A 40 -25.17 -5.49 2.94
C SER A 40 -24.44 -5.20 1.63
N SER A 41 -23.54 -4.21 1.65
CA SER A 41 -22.56 -4.07 0.59
C SER A 41 -21.79 -5.38 0.62
N SER A 42 -22.08 -6.26 -0.33
CA SER A 42 -21.14 -7.32 -0.64
C SER A 42 -19.95 -6.60 -1.29
N ASP A 43 -19.13 -5.99 -0.44
CA ASP A 43 -17.84 -5.45 -0.81
C ASP A 43 -17.06 -6.62 -1.41
N ASN A 44 -17.02 -6.69 -2.73
CA ASN A 44 -16.17 -7.60 -3.50
C ASN A 44 -14.68 -7.21 -3.37
N SER A 45 -14.28 -6.59 -2.27
CA SER A 45 -12.90 -6.32 -1.93
C SER A 45 -12.26 -7.62 -1.45
N SER A 46 -11.08 -7.94 -1.98
CA SER A 46 -10.29 -9.06 -1.47
C SER A 46 -9.85 -8.78 -0.04
N SER A 47 -9.74 -9.84 0.75
CA SER A 47 -9.42 -9.75 2.18
C SER A 47 -7.93 -9.51 2.43
N LEU A 48 -7.53 -9.11 3.64
CA LEU A 48 -6.08 -9.07 3.95
C LEU A 48 -5.46 -10.48 4.04
N THR A 49 -6.28 -11.50 4.29
CA THR A 49 -5.85 -12.90 4.13
C THR A 49 -5.52 -13.23 2.68
N ASP A 50 -6.36 -12.80 1.72
CA ASP A 50 -6.07 -12.99 0.29
C ASP A 50 -4.75 -12.31 -0.11
N PHE A 51 -4.48 -11.11 0.43
CA PHE A 51 -3.21 -10.40 0.21
C PHE A 51 -2.02 -11.18 0.77
N LYS A 52 -2.16 -11.71 1.98
CA LYS A 52 -1.13 -12.56 2.60
C LYS A 52 -0.86 -13.80 1.75
N ASP A 53 -1.92 -14.47 1.30
CA ASP A 53 -1.81 -15.68 0.47
C ASP A 53 -1.14 -15.36 -0.87
N GLU A 54 -1.38 -14.19 -1.46
CA GLU A 54 -0.70 -13.75 -2.68
C GLU A 54 0.82 -13.58 -2.46
N ILE A 55 1.24 -13.04 -1.31
CA ILE A 55 2.66 -12.93 -0.95
C ILE A 55 3.29 -14.32 -0.74
N ASP A 56 2.62 -15.18 0.04
CA ASP A 56 3.12 -16.50 0.42
C ASP A 56 3.28 -17.41 -0.81
N ASN A 57 2.35 -17.33 -1.77
CA ASN A 57 2.35 -18.17 -2.97
C ASN A 57 3.18 -17.61 -4.13
N SER A 58 3.61 -16.34 -4.08
CA SER A 58 4.48 -15.76 -5.08
C SER A 58 5.92 -16.23 -4.93
N GLN A 59 6.57 -16.55 -6.06
CA GLN A 59 8.01 -16.86 -6.09
C GLN A 59 8.88 -15.59 -6.18
N ASP A 60 8.36 -14.54 -6.82
CA ASP A 60 9.10 -13.32 -7.15
C ASP A 60 8.36 -12.06 -6.64
N THR A 61 8.58 -10.92 -7.31
CA THR A 61 7.86 -9.67 -7.04
C THR A 61 6.35 -9.86 -7.19
N VAL A 62 5.60 -9.43 -6.19
CA VAL A 62 4.13 -9.42 -6.20
C VAL A 62 3.65 -8.17 -6.94
N TYR A 63 2.70 -8.33 -7.86
CA TYR A 63 2.04 -7.23 -8.58
C TYR A 63 0.56 -7.24 -8.26
N LEU A 64 0.12 -6.27 -7.45
CA LEU A 64 -1.29 -6.20 -7.07
C LEU A 64 -2.13 -5.86 -8.29
N ASN A 65 -3.30 -6.50 -8.38
CA ASN A 65 -4.28 -6.30 -9.44
C ASN A 65 -5.65 -5.86 -8.92
N LYS A 66 -5.73 -5.63 -7.60
CA LYS A 66 -6.93 -5.21 -6.89
C LYS A 66 -6.56 -4.63 -5.53
N ASP A 67 -7.55 -3.96 -4.94
CA ASP A 67 -7.47 -3.47 -3.58
C ASP A 67 -7.73 -4.60 -2.58
N TYR A 68 -7.11 -4.48 -1.42
CA TYR A 68 -7.25 -5.39 -0.29
C TYR A 68 -7.74 -4.64 0.94
N GLN A 69 -8.65 -5.22 1.70
CA GLN A 69 -9.12 -4.63 2.94
C GLN A 69 -9.40 -5.67 4.01
N TYR A 70 -9.38 -5.26 5.27
CA TYR A 70 -9.86 -6.11 6.36
C TYR A 70 -11.38 -6.31 6.26
N THR A 71 -11.88 -7.54 6.47
CA THR A 71 -13.29 -7.90 6.23
C THR A 71 -14.08 -8.44 7.43
N ASP A 72 -13.59 -8.33 8.67
CA ASP A 72 -14.19 -8.91 9.90
C ASP A 72 -14.48 -10.44 9.81
N LYS A 73 -14.04 -11.11 8.74
CA LYS A 73 -14.14 -12.56 8.59
C LYS A 73 -13.19 -13.23 9.57
N LYS A 74 -13.57 -14.43 10.05
CA LYS A 74 -12.80 -15.18 11.05
C LYS A 74 -11.34 -15.38 10.64
N ASP A 75 -11.08 -15.57 9.36
CA ASP A 75 -9.74 -15.82 8.82
C ASP A 75 -8.89 -14.53 8.72
N ASP A 76 -9.53 -13.35 8.73
CA ASP A 76 -8.88 -12.03 8.70
C ASP A 76 -8.41 -11.55 10.07
N ASN A 77 -8.54 -12.35 11.13
CA ASN A 77 -7.99 -12.02 12.45
C ASN A 77 -6.47 -12.26 12.49
N ILE A 78 -5.77 -11.54 11.62
CA ILE A 78 -4.32 -11.56 11.47
C ILE A 78 -3.74 -10.32 12.16
N ASP A 79 -2.85 -10.55 13.11
CA ASP A 79 -2.15 -9.44 13.78
C ASP A 79 -0.94 -8.97 12.94
N GLN A 80 -0.39 -9.86 12.11
CA GLN A 80 0.82 -9.59 11.34
C GLN A 80 0.83 -10.24 9.95
N ILE A 81 1.36 -9.51 8.96
CA ILE A 81 1.66 -10.00 7.60
C ILE A 81 3.17 -9.95 7.38
N ASN A 82 3.79 -11.07 7.03
CA ASN A 82 5.20 -11.11 6.65
C ASN A 82 5.37 -10.66 5.19
N ILE A 83 6.32 -9.76 4.94
CA ILE A 83 6.72 -9.32 3.61
C ILE A 83 8.20 -9.65 3.43
N ASP A 84 8.48 -10.60 2.53
CA ASP A 84 9.81 -11.12 2.25
C ASP A 84 10.28 -10.88 0.81
N LYS A 85 9.41 -10.26 -0.01
CA LYS A 85 9.62 -9.99 -1.44
C LYS A 85 9.21 -8.56 -1.79
N ASN A 86 9.65 -8.10 -2.96
CA ASN A 86 9.22 -6.82 -3.50
C ASN A 86 7.72 -6.86 -3.83
N ILE A 87 7.05 -5.72 -3.64
CA ILE A 87 5.64 -5.57 -3.99
C ILE A 87 5.47 -4.29 -4.81
N ASN A 88 4.84 -4.42 -5.97
CA ASN A 88 4.32 -3.30 -6.74
C ASN A 88 2.80 -3.27 -6.65
N GLY A 89 2.26 -2.21 -6.10
CA GLY A 89 0.83 -2.03 -5.92
C GLY A 89 0.08 -1.66 -7.17
N ASN A 90 0.75 -1.24 -8.24
CA ASN A 90 0.09 -0.74 -9.45
C ASN A 90 -0.98 0.33 -9.18
N GLY A 91 -0.85 1.10 -8.09
CA GLY A 91 -1.80 2.11 -7.65
C GLY A 91 -2.87 1.63 -6.66
N HIS A 92 -2.92 0.33 -6.37
CA HIS A 92 -3.89 -0.29 -5.48
C HIS A 92 -3.67 0.03 -4.01
N LYS A 93 -4.77 -0.15 -3.26
CA LYS A 93 -4.88 0.17 -1.85
C LYS A 93 -4.92 -1.09 -0.98
N ILE A 94 -4.27 -0.99 0.17
CA ILE A 94 -4.37 -1.94 1.28
C ILE A 94 -4.97 -1.16 2.46
N ASP A 95 -6.16 -1.57 2.91
CA ASP A 95 -6.99 -0.83 3.87
C ASP A 95 -7.18 -1.64 5.16
N GLY A 96 -6.57 -1.18 6.24
CA GLY A 96 -6.64 -1.83 7.55
C GLY A 96 -7.98 -1.69 8.27
N LYS A 97 -8.91 -0.85 7.79
CA LYS A 97 -10.22 -0.58 8.43
C LYS A 97 -10.11 -0.32 9.95
N ASN A 98 -9.09 0.44 10.35
CA ASN A 98 -8.70 0.79 11.71
C ASN A 98 -8.33 -0.40 12.61
N LYS A 99 -7.92 -1.53 12.04
CA LYS A 99 -7.48 -2.71 12.79
C LYS A 99 -5.98 -2.67 13.11
N SER A 100 -5.62 -3.33 14.21
CA SER A 100 -4.24 -3.47 14.69
C SER A 100 -3.56 -4.58 13.89
N ILE A 101 -2.97 -4.22 12.75
CA ILE A 101 -2.26 -5.14 11.86
C ILE A 101 -0.91 -4.53 11.51
N ASN A 102 0.16 -5.27 11.70
CA ASN A 102 1.50 -4.84 11.34
C ASN A 102 2.11 -5.65 10.19
N PHE A 103 3.02 -5.04 9.45
CA PHE A 103 3.81 -5.68 8.41
C PHE A 103 5.21 -5.96 8.94
N TYR A 104 5.63 -7.23 8.91
CA TYR A 104 6.98 -7.63 9.26
C TYR A 104 7.82 -7.81 8.01
N VAL A 105 8.90 -7.05 7.89
CA VAL A 105 9.80 -7.07 6.74
C VAL A 105 11.00 -7.95 7.07
N SER A 106 11.09 -9.11 6.42
CA SER A 106 12.10 -10.13 6.73
C SER A 106 13.30 -10.14 5.78
N ASN A 107 13.24 -9.38 4.69
CA ASN A 107 14.28 -9.29 3.68
C ASN A 107 14.49 -7.84 3.20
N ASN A 108 15.51 -7.61 2.39
CA ASN A 108 15.68 -6.35 1.67
C ASN A 108 14.61 -6.24 0.59
N ILE A 109 13.66 -5.31 0.75
CA ILE A 109 12.52 -5.21 -0.16
C ILE A 109 12.24 -3.77 -0.60
N ILE A 110 11.55 -3.68 -1.73
CA ILE A 110 10.97 -2.47 -2.28
C ILE A 110 9.46 -2.64 -2.30
N LEU A 111 8.76 -1.72 -1.64
CA LEU A 111 7.33 -1.50 -1.80
C LEU A 111 7.16 -0.30 -2.73
N SER A 112 6.37 -0.45 -3.79
CA SER A 112 6.21 0.59 -4.80
C SER A 112 4.79 0.76 -5.28
N ASN A 113 4.35 2.00 -5.52
CA ASN A 113 3.02 2.31 -6.07
C ASN A 113 1.85 1.71 -5.25
N ILE A 114 1.95 1.68 -3.91
CA ILE A 114 0.93 1.12 -3.01
C ILE A 114 0.40 2.22 -2.09
N GLN A 115 -0.90 2.17 -1.78
CA GLN A 115 -1.52 2.99 -0.75
C GLN A 115 -1.80 2.15 0.50
N PHE A 116 -1.24 2.53 1.65
CA PHE A 116 -1.53 1.93 2.95
C PHE A 116 -2.42 2.86 3.75
N VAL A 117 -3.64 2.44 4.07
CA VAL A 117 -4.63 3.32 4.71
C VAL A 117 -5.30 2.70 5.92
N ASN A 118 -5.70 3.55 6.86
CA ASN A 118 -6.54 3.19 8.01
C ASN A 118 -5.99 2.00 8.81
N PHE A 119 -4.68 1.88 9.00
CA PHE A 119 -4.14 0.91 9.94
C PHE A 119 -4.05 1.53 11.34
N SER A 120 -4.31 0.73 12.38
CA SER A 120 -4.16 1.19 13.77
C SER A 120 -3.36 0.21 14.64
N PRO A 121 -2.12 -0.16 14.25
CA PRO A 121 -1.29 -1.10 15.00
C PRO A 121 -0.85 -0.49 16.33
N ASP A 122 -0.71 -1.34 17.34
CA ASP A 122 -0.28 -0.90 18.67
C ASP A 122 1.16 -0.36 18.68
N TYR A 123 2.04 -0.92 17.85
CA TYR A 123 3.47 -0.58 17.89
C TYR A 123 3.94 0.18 16.66
N GLN A 124 4.08 -0.49 15.52
CA GLN A 124 4.51 0.10 14.25
C GLN A 124 3.73 -0.51 13.10
N LEU A 125 3.54 0.26 12.02
CA LEU A 125 2.93 -0.30 10.82
C LEU A 125 3.89 -1.23 10.08
N PHE A 126 5.16 -0.83 9.94
CA PHE A 126 6.22 -1.68 9.40
C PHE A 126 7.30 -1.91 10.45
N ARG A 127 7.66 -3.17 10.66
CA ARG A 127 8.80 -3.59 11.49
C ARG A 127 9.78 -4.36 10.65
N SER A 128 11.05 -3.95 10.62
CA SER A 128 12.09 -4.70 9.92
C SER A 128 12.78 -5.72 10.82
N SER A 129 13.24 -6.82 10.24
CA SER A 129 14.23 -7.68 10.88
C SER A 129 15.59 -6.97 10.92
N SER A 130 16.48 -7.37 11.84
CA SER A 130 17.80 -6.72 11.99
C SER A 130 18.63 -6.82 10.71
N GLY A 131 19.16 -5.70 10.23
CA GLY A 131 20.03 -5.65 9.04
C GLY A 131 19.29 -5.53 7.70
N THR A 132 17.95 -5.45 7.72
CA THR A 132 17.16 -5.34 6.48
C THR A 132 16.91 -3.91 6.04
N ASN A 133 16.92 -3.71 4.72
CA ASN A 133 16.63 -2.44 4.09
C ASN A 133 15.20 -2.44 3.54
N LEU A 134 14.46 -1.38 3.83
CA LEU A 134 13.10 -1.17 3.35
C LEU A 134 13.08 0.06 2.45
N SER A 135 12.52 -0.07 1.25
CA SER A 135 12.30 1.07 0.36
C SER A 135 10.81 1.31 0.11
N PHE A 136 10.37 2.56 0.26
CA PHE A 136 9.06 3.04 -0.18
C PHE A 136 9.25 3.92 -1.42
N ILE A 137 8.71 3.50 -2.56
CA ILE A 137 8.83 4.23 -3.83
C ILE A 137 7.44 4.54 -4.39
N ASN A 138 7.08 5.83 -4.45
CA ASN A 138 5.74 6.23 -4.90
C ASN A 138 4.61 5.58 -4.07
N CYS A 139 4.82 5.44 -2.76
CA CYS A 139 3.81 4.93 -1.85
C CYS A 139 3.05 6.07 -1.16
N SER A 140 1.83 5.81 -0.69
CA SER A 140 1.12 6.75 0.18
C SER A 140 0.66 6.08 1.46
N PHE A 141 0.88 6.75 2.59
CA PHE A 141 0.42 6.35 3.91
C PHE A 141 -0.60 7.37 4.37
N TYR A 142 -1.85 6.95 4.53
CA TYR A 142 -2.97 7.83 4.84
C TYR A 142 -3.78 7.36 6.05
N ASN A 143 -4.00 8.26 7.00
CA ASN A 143 -4.86 8.00 8.17
C ASN A 143 -4.45 6.73 8.95
N ASN A 144 -3.15 6.47 9.08
CA ASN A 144 -2.66 5.37 9.91
C ASN A 144 -2.40 5.89 11.33
N ASN A 145 -3.01 5.26 12.32
CA ASN A 145 -2.93 5.63 13.73
C ASN A 145 -2.10 4.62 14.51
N VAL A 146 -0.78 4.81 14.50
CA VAL A 146 0.16 3.93 15.20
C VAL A 146 0.23 4.36 16.67
N ASN A 147 -0.04 3.45 17.60
CA ASN A 147 -0.18 3.84 19.01
C ASN A 147 1.17 4.15 19.68
N TRP A 148 2.23 3.34 19.54
CA TRP A 148 3.46 3.54 20.34
C TRP A 148 4.71 3.97 19.57
N ALA A 149 4.77 3.78 18.25
CA ALA A 149 5.95 4.13 17.47
C ALA A 149 5.59 4.91 16.19
N SER A 150 6.11 4.46 15.04
CA SER A 150 6.04 5.17 13.77
C SER A 150 5.49 4.28 12.66
N ILE A 151 5.32 4.87 11.47
CA ILE A 151 4.95 4.09 10.27
C ILE A 151 5.97 2.99 9.98
N ALA A 152 7.26 3.22 10.23
CA ALA A 152 8.30 2.24 9.96
C ALA A 152 9.42 2.27 11.02
N GLU A 153 9.58 1.16 11.72
CA GLU A 153 10.73 0.90 12.59
C GLU A 153 11.73 0.01 11.86
N ILE A 154 12.92 0.54 11.60
CA ILE A 154 14.02 -0.19 10.95
C ILE A 154 15.10 -0.52 11.98
N ASN A 155 15.40 -1.81 12.14
CA ASN A 155 16.41 -2.30 13.07
C ASN A 155 17.73 -2.59 12.33
N ASN A 156 18.79 -1.85 12.66
CA ASN A 156 20.15 -2.03 12.10
C ASN A 156 20.23 -2.09 10.56
N GLY A 157 19.29 -1.45 9.87
CA GLY A 157 19.24 -1.37 8.41
C GLY A 157 18.90 0.04 7.94
N ASN A 158 18.46 0.19 6.69
CA ASN A 158 18.15 1.50 6.11
C ASN A 158 16.70 1.60 5.66
N LEU A 159 16.10 2.77 5.90
CA LEU A 159 14.85 3.18 5.28
C LEU A 159 15.15 4.11 4.10
N PHE A 160 14.70 3.74 2.91
CA PHE A 160 14.75 4.61 1.73
C PHE A 160 13.33 5.07 1.39
N VAL A 161 13.12 6.38 1.32
CA VAL A 161 11.82 6.96 0.98
C VAL A 161 11.98 7.83 -0.25
N ASN A 162 11.31 7.47 -1.33
CA ASN A 162 11.36 8.19 -2.59
C ASN A 162 9.93 8.45 -3.11
N ASN A 163 9.65 9.69 -3.47
CA ASN A 163 8.35 10.12 -4.03
C ASN A 163 7.12 9.62 -3.23
N SER A 164 7.26 9.44 -1.91
CA SER A 164 6.19 8.87 -1.08
C SER A 164 5.53 9.95 -0.24
N LYS A 165 4.24 9.76 0.07
CA LYS A 165 3.40 10.72 0.80
C LYS A 165 2.98 10.15 2.15
N PHE A 166 3.04 10.99 3.19
CA PHE A 166 2.57 10.67 4.53
C PHE A 166 1.57 11.76 4.94
N TYR A 167 0.29 11.41 5.06
CA TYR A 167 -0.78 12.37 5.33
C TYR A 167 -1.75 11.85 6.39
N LEU A 168 -2.07 12.69 7.38
CA LEU A 168 -2.94 12.35 8.51
C LEU A 168 -2.54 11.08 9.29
N ASN A 169 -1.26 10.72 9.28
CA ASN A 169 -0.77 9.64 10.13
C ASN A 169 -0.53 10.18 11.53
N LYS A 170 -0.86 9.37 12.54
CA LYS A 170 -0.60 9.65 13.95
C LYS A 170 0.38 8.60 14.48
N GLY A 171 1.38 9.07 15.23
CA GLY A 171 2.20 8.25 16.10
C GLY A 171 2.10 8.88 17.48
N ASP A 172 1.63 8.16 18.49
CA ASP A 172 1.67 8.68 19.86
C ASP A 172 3.06 8.40 20.42
N SER A 173 3.91 9.43 20.48
CA SER A 173 5.14 9.34 21.27
C SER A 173 4.70 9.42 22.73
N GLN A 174 4.68 8.29 23.45
CA GLN A 174 4.51 8.36 24.90
C GLN A 174 5.57 9.32 25.46
N LYS A 175 5.08 10.37 26.13
CA LYS A 175 5.86 11.32 26.91
C LYS A 175 6.52 10.63 28.09
#